data_AF-A0A4D5SGT2-F1
#
_entry.id   AF-A0A4D5SGT2-F1
#
_cell.length_a   1.000
_cell.length_b   1.000
_cell.length_c   1.000
_cell.angle_alpha   90.00
_cell.angle_beta   90.00
_cell.angle_gamma   90.00
#
_symmetry.space_group_name_H-M   'P 1'
#
loop_
_entity.id
_entity.type
_entity.pdbx_description
1 polymer ?
#
loop_
_entity_poly.entity_id
_entity_poly.type
_entity_poly.pdbx_seq_one_letter_code
_entity_poly.pdbx_strand_id
1 'polypeptide(L)'
;IQTDAAINRGNSGGALVNLNGELIGINTAILAPDGGNIGIGFAIPSNMVKNLTAQMVEYGQVKRGELGIKGTELNSELAKAMKIDAQRGAFVNEVVPKSSAAKAGIKAGDVIVTINGKAISSFASFRAEIGTLPIGSKMALGIIRDGKPMTLDA
;
A
#
# COMPACT_ATOMS: atom_id res chain seq x y z
N ILE A 1 0.22 -0.64 -10.47
CA ILE A 1 1.00 0.04 -11.53
C ILE A 1 0.03 0.44 -12.62
N GLN A 2 0.04 1.70 -13.04
CA GLN A 2 -0.71 2.15 -14.22
C GLN A 2 0.25 2.21 -15.41
N THR A 3 -0.21 1.80 -16.59
CA THR A 3 0.57 1.79 -17.84
C THR A 3 -0.33 2.10 -19.03
N ASP A 4 0.25 2.71 -20.06
CA ASP A 4 -0.34 2.96 -21.37
C ASP A 4 -0.07 1.83 -22.38
N ALA A 5 0.70 0.81 -21.99
CA ALA A 5 0.84 -0.40 -22.78
C ALA A 5 -0.54 -1.01 -23.07
N ALA A 6 -0.74 -1.45 -24.32
CA ALA A 6 -2.00 -2.01 -24.76
C ALA A 6 -2.31 -3.33 -24.01
N ILE A 7 -3.24 -3.24 -23.05
CA ILE A 7 -3.81 -4.36 -22.30
C ILE A 7 -5.27 -4.49 -22.74
N ASN A 8 -5.68 -5.64 -23.26
CA ASN A 8 -7.08 -5.89 -23.64
C ASN A 8 -7.63 -7.12 -22.90
N ARG A 9 -8.91 -7.44 -23.13
CA ARG A 9 -9.47 -8.71 -22.65
C ARG A 9 -8.62 -9.88 -23.17
N GLY A 10 -8.30 -10.82 -22.28
CA GLY A 10 -7.37 -11.91 -22.54
C GLY A 10 -5.96 -11.68 -22.00
N ASN A 11 -5.56 -10.43 -21.74
CA ASN A 11 -4.23 -10.14 -21.15
C ASN A 11 -4.21 -10.28 -19.62
N SER A 12 -5.36 -10.41 -18.95
CA SER A 12 -5.42 -10.60 -17.50
C SER A 12 -4.67 -11.86 -17.07
N GLY A 13 -3.79 -11.72 -16.09
CA GLY A 13 -2.85 -12.75 -15.65
C GLY A 13 -1.51 -12.74 -16.39
N GLY A 14 -1.40 -12.00 -17.50
CA GLY A 14 -0.18 -11.86 -18.28
C GLY A 14 0.88 -10.97 -17.61
N ALA A 15 2.13 -11.10 -18.07
CA ALA A 15 3.27 -10.38 -17.52
C ALA A 15 3.30 -8.90 -17.97
N LEU A 16 3.73 -8.03 -17.04
CA LEU A 16 4.26 -6.70 -17.32
C LEU A 16 5.74 -6.71 -16.94
N VAL A 17 6.63 -6.42 -17.88
CA VAL A 17 8.09 -6.51 -17.71
C VAL A 17 8.78 -5.17 -17.97
N ASN A 18 9.97 -4.99 -17.38
CA ASN A 18 10.85 -3.88 -17.73
C ASN A 18 11.69 -4.19 -18.99
N LEU A 19 12.56 -3.26 -19.40
CA LEU A 19 13.40 -3.42 -20.60
C LEU A 19 14.43 -4.56 -20.49
N ASN A 20 14.73 -5.04 -19.28
CA ASN A 20 15.60 -6.18 -19.06
C ASN A 20 14.83 -7.52 -19.08
N GLY A 21 13.51 -7.50 -19.31
CA GLY A 21 12.66 -8.69 -19.26
C GLY A 21 12.32 -9.16 -17.84
N GLU A 22 12.59 -8.35 -16.81
CA GLU A 22 12.27 -8.68 -15.43
C GLU A 22 10.81 -8.34 -15.13
N LEU A 23 10.11 -9.24 -14.41
CA LEU A 23 8.70 -9.04 -14.05
C LEU A 23 8.52 -7.87 -13.07
N ILE A 24 7.77 -6.86 -13.50
CA ILE A 24 7.41 -5.70 -12.67
C ILE A 24 5.95 -5.71 -12.22
N GLY A 25 5.08 -6.48 -12.89
CA GLY A 25 3.71 -6.67 -12.46
C GLY A 25 2.93 -7.70 -13.26
N ILE A 26 1.70 -7.95 -12.82
CA ILE A 26 0.74 -8.84 -13.50
C ILE A 26 -0.46 -8.03 -13.94
N ASN A 27 -0.71 -8.01 -15.25
CA ASN A 27 -1.83 -7.29 -15.85
C ASN A 27 -3.15 -7.82 -15.29
N THR A 28 -4.01 -6.93 -14.80
CA THR A 28 -5.20 -7.34 -14.05
C THR A 28 -6.47 -6.68 -14.57
N ALA A 29 -6.43 -5.38 -14.82
CA ALA A 29 -7.61 -4.61 -15.20
C ALA A 29 -7.28 -3.50 -16.19
N ILE A 30 -8.31 -2.93 -16.80
CA ILE A 30 -8.25 -1.77 -17.69
C ILE A 30 -9.37 -0.80 -17.32
N LEU A 31 -9.15 0.49 -17.54
CA LEU A 31 -10.25 1.45 -17.63
C LEU A 31 -10.66 1.53 -19.10
N ALA A 32 -11.87 1.10 -19.42
CA ALA A 32 -12.36 0.98 -20.80
C ALA A 32 -13.88 1.19 -20.86
N PRO A 33 -14.34 2.43 -21.14
CA PRO A 33 -15.77 2.73 -21.24
C PRO A 33 -16.51 1.80 -22.22
N ASP A 34 -15.89 1.52 -23.37
CA ASP A 34 -16.48 0.70 -24.45
C ASP A 34 -15.86 -0.71 -24.56
N GLY A 35 -15.12 -1.14 -23.52
CA GLY A 35 -14.50 -2.47 -23.47
C GLY A 35 -13.18 -2.63 -24.25
N GLY A 36 -12.74 -1.61 -24.99
CA GLY A 36 -11.41 -1.51 -25.60
C GLY A 36 -10.44 -0.67 -24.77
N ASN A 37 -9.14 -0.98 -24.83
CA ASN A 37 -8.10 -0.19 -24.18
C ASN A 37 -8.05 1.25 -24.71
N ILE A 38 -8.04 2.24 -23.80
CA ILE A 38 -7.90 3.68 -24.11
C ILE A 38 -6.58 4.27 -23.60
N GLY A 39 -5.54 3.45 -23.45
CA GLY A 39 -4.24 3.79 -22.88
C GLY A 39 -4.19 3.73 -21.35
N ILE A 40 -5.13 3.05 -20.69
CA ILE A 40 -5.19 2.96 -19.22
C ILE A 40 -5.33 1.50 -18.78
N GLY A 41 -4.19 0.88 -18.53
CA GLY A 41 -4.06 -0.46 -17.98
C GLY A 41 -3.55 -0.46 -16.54
N PHE A 42 -3.95 -1.46 -15.76
CA PHE A 42 -3.54 -1.66 -14.38
C PHE A 42 -2.94 -3.04 -14.15
N ALA A 43 -1.78 -3.05 -13.50
CA ALA A 43 -1.08 -4.25 -13.09
C ALA A 43 -0.83 -4.28 -11.57
N ILE A 44 -0.96 -5.47 -10.97
CA ILE A 44 -0.55 -5.72 -9.58
C ILE A 44 0.98 -5.76 -9.53
N PRO A 45 1.66 -5.01 -8.65
CA PRO A 45 3.13 -4.99 -8.58
C PRO A 45 3.77 -6.35 -8.29
N SER A 46 4.93 -6.65 -8.87
CA SER A 46 5.59 -7.95 -8.71
C SER A 46 5.97 -8.28 -7.26
N ASN A 47 6.32 -7.28 -6.44
CA ASN A 47 6.58 -7.50 -5.01
C ASN A 47 5.34 -8.01 -4.27
N MET A 48 4.17 -7.48 -4.60
CA MET A 48 2.89 -7.92 -4.04
C MET A 48 2.58 -9.36 -4.48
N VAL A 49 2.76 -9.65 -5.77
CA VAL A 49 2.58 -10.99 -6.32
C VAL A 49 3.50 -11.98 -5.61
N LYS A 50 4.79 -11.66 -5.48
CA LYS A 50 5.80 -12.51 -4.82
C LYS A 50 5.40 -12.88 -3.39
N ASN A 51 4.93 -11.92 -2.60
CA ASN A 51 4.53 -12.18 -1.21
C ASN A 51 3.26 -13.03 -1.12
N LEU A 52 2.28 -12.76 -1.98
CA LEU A 52 1.01 -13.49 -1.99
C LEU A 52 1.19 -14.94 -2.47
N THR A 53 1.95 -15.15 -3.54
CA THR A 53 2.17 -16.51 -4.07
C THR A 53 3.02 -17.36 -3.14
N ALA A 54 4.04 -16.79 -2.48
CA ALA A 54 4.82 -17.50 -1.47
C ALA A 54 3.91 -18.04 -0.34
N GLN A 55 2.98 -17.22 0.17
CA GLN A 55 2.01 -17.66 1.17
C GLN A 55 1.06 -18.74 0.67
N MET A 56 0.57 -18.62 -0.57
CA MET A 56 -0.30 -19.64 -1.17
C MET A 56 0.42 -20.98 -1.33
N VAL A 57 1.70 -20.98 -1.70
CA VAL A 57 2.52 -22.19 -1.81
C VAL A 57 2.74 -22.82 -0.43
N GLU A 58 3.06 -22.02 0.58
CA GLU A 58 3.40 -22.53 1.91
C GLU A 58 2.17 -22.98 2.72
N TYR A 59 1.06 -22.24 2.65
CA TYR A 59 -0.10 -22.43 3.52
C TYR A 59 -1.39 -22.81 2.79
N GLY A 60 -1.39 -22.87 1.45
CA GLY A 60 -2.59 -23.07 0.63
C GLY A 60 -3.53 -21.87 0.57
N GLN A 61 -3.22 -20.77 1.27
CA GLN A 61 -4.03 -19.55 1.33
C GLN A 61 -3.20 -18.34 1.77
N VAL A 62 -3.72 -17.13 1.54
CA VAL A 62 -3.12 -15.89 2.02
C VAL A 62 -3.56 -15.61 3.45
N LYS A 63 -2.59 -15.41 4.35
CA LYS A 63 -2.83 -15.02 5.74
C LYS A 63 -2.58 -13.52 5.89
N ARG A 64 -3.61 -12.71 5.70
CA ARG A 64 -3.49 -11.25 5.76
C ARG A 64 -3.17 -10.78 7.17
N GLY A 65 -2.05 -10.08 7.33
CA GLY A 65 -1.75 -9.32 8.53
C GLY A 65 -2.64 -8.09 8.66
N GLU A 66 -2.93 -7.70 9.89
CA GLU A 66 -3.54 -6.42 10.23
C GLU A 66 -2.65 -5.67 11.21
N LEU A 67 -2.52 -4.36 11.01
CA LEU A 67 -1.80 -3.50 11.95
C LEU A 67 -2.72 -3.07 13.11
N GLY A 68 -4.03 -2.99 12.88
CA GLY A 68 -5.04 -2.54 13.84
C GLY A 68 -5.18 -1.02 13.94
N ILE A 69 -5.27 -0.36 12.79
CA ILE A 69 -5.61 1.06 12.70
C ILE A 69 -6.86 1.25 11.84
N LYS A 70 -7.64 2.28 12.14
CA LYS A 70 -8.61 2.87 11.21
C LYS A 70 -8.11 4.23 10.81
N GLY A 71 -8.18 4.52 9.51
CA GLY A 71 -7.60 5.74 8.97
C GLY A 71 -8.30 6.20 7.70
N THR A 72 -7.92 7.39 7.28
CA THR A 72 -8.36 8.01 6.03
C THR A 72 -7.16 8.52 5.25
N GLU A 73 -7.41 8.92 4.00
CA GLU A 73 -6.42 9.63 3.20
C GLU A 73 -6.03 10.95 3.88
N LEU A 74 -4.73 11.28 3.87
CA LEU A 74 -4.30 12.64 4.16
C LEU A 74 -4.58 13.51 2.93
N ASN A 75 -5.44 14.51 3.10
CA ASN A 75 -5.69 15.54 2.09
C ASN A 75 -5.01 16.87 2.48
N SER A 76 -4.94 17.81 1.54
CA SER A 76 -4.25 19.08 1.75
C SER A 76 -4.90 19.97 2.83
N GLU A 77 -6.20 19.85 3.06
CA GLU A 77 -6.89 20.61 4.11
C GLU A 77 -6.50 20.11 5.50
N LEU A 78 -6.52 18.80 5.70
CA LEU A 78 -6.10 18.14 6.93
C LEU A 78 -4.61 18.38 7.21
N ALA A 79 -3.76 18.26 6.18
CA ALA A 79 -2.33 18.57 6.31
C ALA A 79 -2.09 20.01 6.78
N LYS A 80 -2.80 20.98 6.21
CA LYS A 80 -2.74 22.40 6.65
C LYS A 80 -3.24 22.57 8.08
N ALA A 81 -4.36 21.97 8.43
CA ALA A 81 -4.94 22.04 9.77
C ALA A 81 -3.98 21.48 10.84
N MET A 82 -3.25 20.41 10.49
CA MET A 82 -2.27 19.77 11.36
C MET A 82 -0.87 20.40 11.30
N LYS A 83 -0.65 21.41 10.44
CA LYS A 83 0.65 22.04 10.19
C LYS A 83 1.73 21.02 9.79
N ILE A 84 1.37 20.11 8.88
CA ILE A 84 2.24 19.06 8.36
C ILE A 84 2.60 19.40 6.91
N ASP A 85 3.88 19.35 6.58
CA ASP A 85 4.37 19.64 5.21
C ASP A 85 4.06 18.51 4.22
N ALA A 86 3.86 17.29 4.72
CA ALA A 86 3.47 16.14 3.91
C ALA A 86 2.09 16.36 3.27
N GLN A 87 2.03 16.22 1.95
CA GLN A 87 0.79 16.34 1.17
C GLN A 87 0.10 15.00 0.95
N ARG A 88 0.74 13.89 1.33
CA ARG A 88 0.28 12.52 1.12
C ARG A 88 0.66 11.66 2.32
N GLY A 89 -0.19 10.70 2.64
CA GLY A 89 0.01 9.81 3.76
C GLY A 89 -1.28 9.13 4.21
N ALA A 90 -1.16 8.34 5.25
CA ALA A 90 -2.26 7.66 5.92
C ALA A 90 -2.52 8.36 7.26
N PHE A 91 -3.64 9.06 7.38
CA PHE A 91 -4.06 9.67 8.64
C PHE A 91 -4.70 8.61 9.54
N VAL A 92 -4.28 8.54 10.80
CA VAL A 92 -4.77 7.58 11.78
C VAL A 92 -5.92 8.20 12.58
N ASN A 93 -7.15 7.75 12.31
CA ASN A 93 -8.34 8.17 13.05
C ASN A 93 -8.45 7.46 14.39
N GLU A 94 -8.14 6.16 14.41
CA GLU A 94 -8.30 5.30 15.58
C GLU A 94 -7.24 4.20 15.58
N VAL A 95 -6.76 3.85 16.77
CA VAL A 95 -5.90 2.69 16.99
C VAL A 95 -6.69 1.66 17.79
N VAL A 96 -6.81 0.45 17.24
CA VAL A 96 -7.55 -0.64 17.88
C VAL A 96 -6.81 -1.09 19.14
N PRO A 97 -7.48 -1.19 20.31
CA PRO A 97 -6.83 -1.65 21.54
C PRO A 97 -6.18 -3.02 21.39
N LYS A 98 -5.04 -3.23 22.05
CA LYS A 98 -4.24 -4.49 22.04
C LYS A 98 -3.69 -4.91 20.67
N SER A 99 -3.86 -4.09 19.63
CA SER A 99 -3.29 -4.33 18.29
C SER A 99 -1.77 -4.16 18.23
N SER A 100 -1.16 -4.55 17.11
CA SER A 100 0.26 -4.30 16.82
C SER A 100 0.56 -2.79 16.78
N ALA A 101 -0.32 -1.97 16.18
CA ALA A 101 -0.21 -0.51 16.22
C ALA A 101 -0.17 0.04 17.65
N ALA A 102 -1.07 -0.43 18.52
CA ALA A 102 -1.12 0.01 19.90
C ALA A 102 0.18 -0.34 20.66
N LYS A 103 0.71 -1.55 20.43
CA LYS A 103 1.97 -2.02 21.03
C LYS A 103 3.18 -1.25 20.50
N ALA A 104 3.18 -0.87 19.22
CA ALA A 104 4.19 -0.04 18.59
C ALA A 104 4.13 1.44 19.03
N GLY A 105 3.10 1.84 19.77
CA GLY A 105 2.94 3.22 20.26
C GLY A 105 2.39 4.19 19.22
N ILE A 106 1.74 3.69 18.17
CA ILE A 106 0.95 4.50 17.22
C ILE A 106 -0.26 5.08 17.97
N LYS A 107 -0.62 6.31 17.64
CA LYS A 107 -1.74 7.03 18.26
C LYS A 107 -2.67 7.60 17.20
N ALA A 108 -3.92 7.83 17.59
CA ALA A 108 -4.84 8.64 16.79
C ALA A 108 -4.25 10.05 16.62
N GLY A 109 -4.39 10.60 15.41
CA GLY A 109 -3.76 11.87 15.03
C GLY A 109 -2.37 11.72 14.39
N ASP A 110 -1.79 10.53 14.37
CA ASP A 110 -0.56 10.30 13.61
C ASP A 110 -0.82 10.32 12.11
N VAL A 111 0.16 10.78 11.35
CA VAL A 111 0.20 10.60 9.89
C VAL A 111 1.34 9.65 9.55
N ILE A 112 1.02 8.49 9.00
CA ILE A 112 2.02 7.59 8.45
C ILE A 112 2.43 8.12 7.07
N VAL A 113 3.73 8.20 6.82
CA VAL A 113 4.31 8.74 5.58
C VAL A 113 5.29 7.77 4.89
N THR A 114 5.87 6.81 5.63
CA THR A 114 6.72 5.78 5.04
C THR A 114 6.49 4.40 5.66
N ILE A 115 6.75 3.35 4.88
CA ILE A 115 6.88 1.96 5.33
C ILE A 115 8.26 1.46 4.88
N ASN A 116 9.07 0.98 5.81
CA ASN A 116 10.44 0.50 5.56
C ASN A 116 11.28 1.51 4.75
N GLY A 117 11.16 2.79 5.09
CA GLY A 117 11.84 3.90 4.42
C GLY A 117 11.26 4.29 3.05
N LYS A 118 10.27 3.55 2.52
CA LYS A 118 9.60 3.89 1.26
C LYS A 118 8.40 4.78 1.53
N ALA A 119 8.31 5.90 0.81
CA ALA A 119 7.18 6.81 0.90
C ALA A 119 5.88 6.11 0.47
N ILE A 120 4.81 6.34 1.22
CA ILE A 120 3.46 5.93 0.82
C ILE A 120 2.77 7.09 0.11
N SER A 121 2.02 6.78 -0.94
CA SER A 121 1.32 7.78 -1.74
C SER A 121 -0.11 8.06 -1.25
N SER A 122 -0.68 7.14 -0.47
CA SER A 122 -2.07 7.17 -0.01
C SER A 122 -2.33 6.15 1.11
N PHE A 123 -3.41 6.34 1.86
CA PHE A 123 -3.96 5.33 2.76
C PHE A 123 -4.30 4.03 2.05
N ALA A 124 -4.82 4.10 0.82
CA ALA A 124 -5.04 2.92 -0.01
C ALA A 124 -3.75 2.14 -0.30
N SER A 125 -2.65 2.84 -0.64
CA SER A 125 -1.34 2.20 -0.88
C SER A 125 -0.78 1.56 0.38
N PHE A 126 -0.91 2.24 1.52
CA PHE A 126 -0.53 1.72 2.84
C PHE A 126 -1.29 0.42 3.15
N ARG A 127 -2.62 0.44 3.02
CA ARG A 127 -3.46 -0.73 3.29
C ARG A 127 -3.12 -1.90 2.37
N ALA A 128 -2.85 -1.62 1.10
CA ALA A 128 -2.46 -2.65 0.13
C ALA A 128 -1.12 -3.30 0.50
N GLU A 129 -0.11 -2.51 0.89
CA GLU A 129 1.18 -3.03 1.32
C GLU A 129 1.04 -3.93 2.56
N ILE A 130 0.42 -3.41 3.64
CA ILE A 130 0.21 -4.15 4.89
C ILE A 130 -0.56 -5.45 4.65
N GLY A 131 -1.63 -5.40 3.86
CA GLY A 131 -2.49 -6.55 3.58
C GLY A 131 -1.82 -7.66 2.75
N THR A 132 -0.60 -7.45 2.28
CA THR A 132 0.17 -8.43 1.49
C THR A 132 1.36 -8.99 2.25
N LEU A 133 1.69 -8.39 3.38
CA LEU A 133 2.76 -8.88 4.26
C LEU A 133 2.27 -10.11 5.05
N PRO A 134 3.14 -11.12 5.24
CA PRO A 134 2.87 -12.22 6.15
C PRO A 134 2.63 -11.74 7.59
N ILE A 135 1.83 -12.50 8.33
CA ILE A 135 1.64 -12.28 9.78
C ILE A 135 3.00 -12.36 10.49
N GLY A 136 3.25 -11.41 11.40
CA GLY A 136 4.50 -11.34 12.17
C GLY A 136 5.67 -10.65 11.44
N SER A 137 5.44 -10.14 10.23
CA SER A 137 6.42 -9.30 9.53
C SER A 137 6.71 -8.04 10.34
N LYS A 138 7.99 -7.78 10.60
CA LYS A 138 8.45 -6.54 11.22
C LYS A 138 8.54 -5.44 10.17
N MET A 139 8.15 -4.23 10.54
CA MET A 139 8.30 -3.06 9.67
C MET A 139 8.60 -1.79 10.45
N ALA A 140 9.36 -0.90 9.81
CA ALA A 140 9.59 0.44 10.32
C ALA A 140 8.58 1.40 9.67
N LEU A 141 7.79 2.09 10.48
CA LEU A 141 6.82 3.10 10.04
C LEU A 141 7.37 4.49 10.33
N GLY A 142 7.57 5.29 9.28
CA GLY A 142 7.80 6.71 9.45
C GLY A 142 6.46 7.41 9.65
N ILE A 143 6.31 8.08 10.78
CA ILE A 143 5.11 8.86 11.12
C ILE A 143 5.45 10.32 11.41
N ILE A 144 4.43 11.17 11.34
CA ILE A 144 4.46 12.55 11.79
C ILE A 144 3.44 12.69 12.92
N ARG A 145 3.92 13.15 14.08
CA ARG A 145 3.10 13.43 15.27
C ARG A 145 3.41 14.83 15.76
N ASP A 146 2.38 15.66 15.92
CA ASP A 146 2.53 17.07 16.33
C ASP A 146 3.53 17.84 15.45
N GLY A 147 3.52 17.56 14.15
CA GLY A 147 4.44 18.16 13.16
C GLY A 147 5.87 17.61 13.19
N LYS A 148 6.19 16.65 14.08
CA LYS A 148 7.54 16.09 14.21
C LYS A 148 7.62 14.70 13.57
N PRO A 149 8.62 14.46 12.70
CA PRO A 149 8.86 13.13 12.15
C PRO A 149 9.43 12.19 13.23
N MET A 150 8.97 10.94 13.23
CA MET A 150 9.52 9.86 14.05
C MET A 150 9.39 8.51 13.33
N THR A 151 10.14 7.52 13.79
CA THR A 151 10.05 6.15 13.28
C THR A 151 9.62 5.22 14.40
N LEU A 152 8.65 4.36 14.13
CA LEU A 152 8.17 3.33 15.06
C LEU A 152 8.33 1.95 14.42
N ASP A 153 8.81 0.99 15.19
CA ASP A 153 8.87 -0.41 14.77
C ASP A 153 7.58 -1.12 15.15
N ALA A 154 6.96 -1.80 14.18
CA ALA A 154 5.69 -2.50 14.30
C ALA A 154 5.77 -3.96 13.83
#